data_AF-M2Y027-F1
#
_entry.id   AF-M2Y027-F1
#
_cell.length_a   1.000
_cell.length_b   1.000
_cell.length_c   1.000
_cell.angle_alpha   90.00
_cell.angle_beta   90.00
_cell.angle_gamma   90.00
#
_symmetry.space_group_name_H-M   'P 1'
#
loop_
_entity.id
_entity.type
_entity.pdbx_description
1 polymer ?
#
loop_
_entity_poly.entity_id
_entity_poly.type
_entity_poly.pdbx_seq_one_letter_code
_entity_poly.pdbx_strand_id
1 'polypeptide(L)'
;MAKKRRRLRKNSKRHDPSTEIGHASPARTMNASGTTYSEGHKDRPLKGVQRARAKHANDNVIHQTNAEPSLADRFNALPAELRAEVFSQLIVRPVKWDVEHQHDCQRRNSDYDLTPVTCDIGCAYGAYWSSWRQRLNEGIRPRVSPWRSKWAPEQGNAYLCTDCYYEKALRGGPHPRPSSLLCLCARRQHLEVFLVCKKWYEEAAVVFYTRNIFAFEDGFALASFVAYMNPRWRQIISHVSIMVVSFDIWPDEAVTWVRDRDGTSDDEHRLRLNSVSIWSRLRELPALTYLELDHCFLTRMRTVKRMQRLGLNNVKQVRFTQPVPPDEHPEWMKGTPTVWPSYAGRTLLLEGFAEGMARTIKGQRQKRLKGNSNIEQAIHDFRVKIGEAERTVQWWEA
;
A
#
# COMPACT_ATOMS: atom_id res chain seq x y z
N MET A 1 38.85 15.76 55.10
CA MET A 1 37.45 16.21 54.91
C MET A 1 36.88 15.45 53.71
N ALA A 2 36.14 14.35 53.90
CA ALA A 2 34.67 14.27 53.99
C ALA A 2 33.96 14.87 52.74
N LYS A 3 33.23 14.13 51.90
CA LYS A 3 31.94 13.50 52.24
C LYS A 3 31.54 12.35 51.29
N LYS A 4 30.82 11.43 51.90
CA LYS A 4 30.29 10.13 51.46
C LYS A 4 28.79 10.28 51.13
N ARG A 5 28.27 9.71 50.03
CA ARG A 5 26.82 9.47 49.78
C ARG A 5 26.68 8.17 48.98
N ARG A 6 26.46 7.01 49.61
CA ARG A 6 25.21 6.39 50.13
C ARG A 6 24.29 5.85 49.02
N ARG A 7 24.43 4.54 48.77
CA ARG A 7 23.50 3.67 48.01
C ARG A 7 22.29 3.33 48.88
N LEU A 8 21.10 3.30 48.30
CA LEU A 8 19.92 2.66 48.87
C LEU A 8 19.38 1.61 47.90
N ARG A 9 19.41 0.36 48.36
CA ARG A 9 18.67 -0.79 47.85
C ARG A 9 17.20 -0.68 48.27
N LYS A 10 16.27 -1.12 47.42
CA LYS A 10 14.98 -1.67 47.87
C LYS A 10 14.70 -2.98 47.13
N ASN A 11 14.52 -4.02 47.94
CA ASN A 11 14.02 -5.34 47.60
C ASN A 11 12.51 -5.28 47.29
N SER A 12 12.03 -6.12 46.39
CA SER A 12 10.65 -6.64 46.44
C SER A 12 10.69 -8.15 46.23
N LYS A 13 10.03 -8.87 47.13
CA LYS A 13 9.97 -10.33 47.25
C LYS A 13 8.69 -10.85 46.57
N ARG A 14 8.85 -12.01 45.91
CA ARG A 14 7.98 -13.20 45.78
C ARG A 14 6.45 -13.05 45.77
N HIS A 15 5.82 -13.69 44.78
CA HIS A 15 4.84 -14.76 45.03
C HIS A 15 4.72 -15.70 43.81
N ASP A 16 5.04 -16.98 44.02
CA ASP A 16 4.50 -18.13 43.25
C ASP A 16 3.11 -18.46 43.80
N PRO A 17 2.28 -19.16 43.01
CA PRO A 17 2.00 -20.54 43.42
C PRO A 17 1.91 -21.56 42.28
N SER A 18 2.51 -22.72 42.53
CA SER A 18 2.23 -24.00 41.89
C SER A 18 1.34 -24.84 42.82
N THR A 19 0.32 -25.50 42.29
CA THR A 19 -0.35 -26.70 42.85
C THR A 19 -0.99 -27.41 41.64
N GLU A 20 -0.49 -28.55 41.14
CA GLU A 20 -0.80 -29.94 41.58
C GLU A 20 -2.32 -30.22 41.60
N ILE A 21 -2.91 -31.34 41.18
CA ILE A 21 -2.56 -32.69 40.68
C ILE A 21 -3.88 -33.23 40.06
N GLY A 22 -3.82 -34.14 39.08
CA GLY A 22 -5.02 -34.88 38.67
C GLY A 22 -4.83 -35.87 37.53
N HIS A 23 -4.15 -36.99 37.80
CA HIS A 23 -4.18 -38.21 36.98
C HIS A 23 -5.53 -38.93 37.12
N ALA A 24 -6.10 -39.44 36.00
CA ALA A 24 -6.69 -40.77 35.90
C ALA A 24 -7.11 -41.11 34.44
N SER A 25 -6.51 -42.16 33.90
CA SER A 25 -6.98 -43.00 32.78
C SER A 25 -7.60 -44.29 33.37
N PRO A 26 -8.02 -45.32 32.60
CA PRO A 26 -8.93 -45.41 31.44
C PRO A 26 -9.99 -46.55 31.62
N ALA A 27 -10.66 -46.91 30.51
CA ALA A 27 -11.42 -48.15 30.22
C ALA A 27 -12.93 -48.17 30.56
N ARG A 28 -13.78 -48.47 29.56
CA ARG A 28 -14.23 -49.84 29.25
C ARG A 28 -15.16 -49.88 28.03
N THR A 29 -15.00 -50.94 27.25
CA THR A 29 -15.86 -51.46 26.19
C THR A 29 -17.27 -51.81 26.66
N MET A 30 -18.27 -51.74 25.77
CA MET A 30 -19.20 -52.85 25.44
C MET A 30 -20.16 -52.47 24.30
N ASN A 31 -20.29 -53.41 23.35
CA ASN A 31 -21.33 -53.49 22.33
C ASN A 31 -22.68 -53.82 22.98
N ALA A 32 -23.79 -53.32 22.40
CA ALA A 32 -25.03 -54.09 22.31
C ALA A 32 -25.98 -53.50 21.25
N SER A 33 -26.37 -54.39 20.34
CA SER A 33 -27.46 -54.37 19.39
C SER A 33 -28.83 -54.07 20.02
N GLY A 34 -29.75 -53.45 19.27
CA GLY A 34 -31.14 -53.33 19.71
C GLY A 34 -32.04 -52.46 18.83
N THR A 35 -32.63 -53.09 17.82
CA THR A 35 -34.04 -52.92 17.38
C THR A 35 -34.62 -51.53 17.08
N THR A 36 -34.77 -51.28 15.77
CA THR A 36 -35.96 -50.79 15.07
C THR A 36 -37.16 -50.34 15.93
N TYR A 37 -37.41 -49.02 15.95
CA TYR A 37 -38.75 -48.44 16.02
C TYR A 37 -38.86 -47.35 14.96
N SER A 38 -39.68 -47.59 13.95
CA SER A 38 -40.10 -46.61 12.94
C SER A 38 -41.15 -45.69 13.56
N GLU A 39 -40.69 -44.60 14.17
CA GLU A 39 -41.56 -43.47 14.52
C GLU A 39 -41.68 -42.51 13.33
N GLY A 40 -42.92 -42.31 12.88
CA GLY A 40 -43.27 -41.38 11.82
C GLY A 40 -42.84 -39.96 12.16
N HIS A 41 -41.79 -39.50 11.49
CA HIS A 41 -41.33 -38.12 11.51
C HIS A 41 -42.40 -37.25 10.84
N LYS A 42 -43.28 -36.62 11.64
CA LYS A 42 -44.11 -35.51 11.18
C LYS A 42 -43.18 -34.36 10.79
N ASP A 43 -43.10 -34.09 9.50
CA ASP A 43 -42.32 -33.00 8.91
C ASP A 43 -42.66 -31.68 9.60
N ARG A 44 -41.74 -31.20 10.44
CA ARG A 44 -41.82 -29.85 10.98
C ARG A 44 -41.64 -28.88 9.80
N PRO A 45 -42.51 -27.88 9.63
CA PRO A 45 -42.40 -26.94 8.53
C PRO A 45 -41.03 -26.23 8.57
N LEU A 46 -40.28 -26.36 7.48
CA LEU A 46 -38.96 -25.76 7.29
C LEU A 46 -39.04 -24.25 7.56
N LYS A 47 -38.24 -23.77 8.53
CA LYS A 47 -38.13 -22.33 8.85
C LYS A 47 -37.53 -21.57 7.66
N GLY A 48 -37.88 -20.29 7.50
CA GLY A 48 -37.73 -19.48 6.27
C GLY A 48 -36.43 -19.62 5.47
N VAL A 49 -35.28 -19.83 6.11
CA VAL A 49 -33.98 -20.04 5.41
C VAL A 49 -33.90 -21.40 4.71
N GLN A 50 -34.45 -22.45 5.32
CA GLN A 50 -34.50 -23.79 4.72
C GLN A 50 -35.52 -23.85 3.58
N ARG A 51 -36.64 -23.14 3.71
CA ARG A 51 -37.65 -23.01 2.64
C ARG A 51 -37.12 -22.25 1.43
N ALA A 52 -36.35 -21.17 1.65
CA ALA A 52 -35.66 -20.44 0.59
C ALA A 52 -34.61 -21.31 -0.11
N ARG A 53 -33.80 -22.07 0.64
CA ARG A 53 -32.82 -23.01 0.07
C ARG A 53 -33.49 -24.14 -0.72
N ALA A 54 -34.61 -24.69 -0.25
CA ALA A 54 -35.36 -25.72 -0.96
C ALA A 54 -36.02 -25.20 -2.25
N LYS A 55 -36.52 -23.96 -2.25
CA LYS A 55 -37.06 -23.31 -3.44
C LYS A 55 -35.98 -23.10 -4.51
N HIS A 56 -34.81 -22.57 -4.13
CA HIS A 56 -33.67 -22.44 -5.05
C HIS A 56 -33.10 -23.78 -5.51
N ALA A 57 -33.19 -24.83 -4.69
CA ALA A 57 -32.77 -26.17 -5.11
C ALA A 57 -33.69 -26.72 -6.22
N ASN A 58 -35.01 -26.55 -6.11
CA ASN A 58 -35.95 -26.97 -7.15
C ASN A 58 -35.88 -26.10 -8.41
N ASP A 59 -35.67 -24.79 -8.28
CA ASP A 59 -35.50 -23.90 -9.44
C ASP A 59 -34.24 -24.26 -10.25
N ASN A 60 -33.18 -24.77 -9.60
CA ASN A 60 -31.97 -25.26 -10.27
C ASN A 60 -32.15 -26.63 -10.93
N VAL A 61 -33.06 -27.48 -10.46
CA VAL A 61 -33.31 -28.81 -11.05
C VAL A 61 -34.12 -28.70 -12.35
N ILE A 62 -34.99 -27.70 -12.47
CA ILE A 62 -35.86 -27.54 -13.65
C ILE A 62 -35.11 -26.93 -14.85
N HIS A 63 -33.94 -26.32 -14.64
CA HIS A 63 -33.12 -25.72 -15.71
C HIS A 63 -31.92 -26.56 -16.17
N GLN A 64 -31.85 -27.85 -15.83
CA GLN A 64 -30.88 -28.78 -16.44
C GLN A 64 -31.30 -29.20 -17.87
N THR A 65 -31.59 -28.22 -18.72
CA THR A 65 -31.45 -28.35 -20.17
C THR A 65 -29.97 -28.25 -20.52
N ASN A 66 -29.52 -28.92 -21.59
CA ASN A 66 -28.15 -28.96 -22.14
C ASN A 66 -27.58 -27.55 -22.46
N ALA A 67 -27.44 -26.68 -21.47
CA ALA A 67 -26.85 -25.38 -21.61
C ALA A 67 -25.35 -25.55 -21.74
N GLU A 68 -24.76 -24.92 -22.76
CA GLU A 68 -23.31 -24.87 -22.90
C GLU A 68 -22.68 -24.37 -21.59
N PRO A 69 -21.54 -24.95 -21.17
CA PRO A 69 -20.90 -24.56 -19.93
C PRO A 69 -20.56 -23.06 -19.99
N SER A 70 -20.94 -22.34 -18.94
CA SER A 70 -20.67 -20.90 -18.87
C SER A 70 -19.16 -20.62 -18.91
N LEU A 71 -18.77 -19.38 -19.18
CA LEU A 71 -17.35 -18.99 -19.08
C LEU A 71 -16.78 -19.30 -17.70
N ALA A 72 -17.57 -19.11 -16.64
CA ALA A 72 -17.16 -19.42 -15.27
C ALA A 72 -16.95 -20.93 -15.07
N ASP A 73 -17.80 -21.79 -15.65
CA ASP A 73 -17.66 -23.25 -15.57
C ASP A 73 -16.42 -23.74 -16.29
N ARG A 74 -16.21 -23.24 -17.52
CA ARG A 74 -15.00 -23.55 -18.31
C ARG A 74 -13.74 -23.08 -17.61
N PHE A 75 -13.75 -21.87 -17.05
CA PHE A 75 -12.62 -21.35 -16.28
C PHE A 75 -12.35 -22.20 -15.03
N ASN A 76 -13.40 -22.58 -14.29
CA ASN A 76 -13.27 -23.41 -13.10
C ASN A 76 -12.79 -24.83 -13.38
N ALA A 77 -13.02 -25.35 -14.58
CA ALA A 77 -12.55 -26.64 -15.05
C ALA A 77 -11.04 -26.65 -15.39
N LEU A 78 -10.42 -25.48 -15.61
CA LEU A 78 -8.98 -25.38 -15.81
C LEU A 78 -8.21 -25.83 -14.56
N PRO A 79 -7.02 -26.42 -14.66
CA PRO A 79 -6.11 -26.62 -13.53
C PRO A 79 -5.83 -25.31 -12.78
N ALA A 80 -5.56 -25.41 -11.47
CA ALA A 80 -5.36 -24.24 -10.61
C ALA A 80 -4.18 -23.36 -11.08
N GLU A 81 -3.16 -23.97 -11.67
CA GLU A 81 -1.99 -23.32 -12.23
C GLU A 81 -2.36 -22.43 -13.42
N LEU A 82 -3.20 -22.94 -14.32
CA LEU A 82 -3.69 -22.16 -15.47
C LEU A 82 -4.61 -21.03 -15.02
N ARG A 83 -5.48 -21.26 -14.02
CA ARG A 83 -6.31 -20.19 -13.45
C ARG A 83 -5.45 -19.10 -12.82
N ALA A 84 -4.42 -19.49 -12.07
CA ALA A 84 -3.46 -18.56 -11.48
C ALA A 84 -2.71 -17.74 -12.55
N GLU A 85 -2.42 -18.35 -13.71
CA GLU A 85 -1.78 -17.66 -14.82
C GLU A 85 -2.71 -16.70 -15.56
N VAL A 86 -3.97 -17.08 -15.77
CA VAL A 86 -4.97 -16.13 -16.28
C VAL A 86 -5.15 -14.95 -15.31
N PHE A 87 -5.23 -15.21 -14.00
CA PHE A 87 -5.27 -14.14 -13.01
C PHE A 87 -4.01 -13.28 -13.06
N SER A 88 -2.84 -13.87 -13.27
CA SER A 88 -1.57 -13.13 -13.34
C SER A 88 -1.61 -12.11 -14.48
N GLN A 89 -2.05 -12.52 -15.67
CA GLN A 89 -2.17 -11.65 -16.84
C GLN A 89 -3.16 -10.49 -16.64
N LEU A 90 -4.18 -10.68 -15.79
CA LEU A 90 -5.17 -9.64 -15.52
C LEU A 90 -4.73 -8.65 -14.44
N ILE A 91 -4.13 -9.12 -13.34
CA ILE A 91 -3.96 -8.31 -12.12
C ILE A 91 -2.51 -8.06 -11.70
N VAL A 92 -1.56 -8.79 -12.27
CA VAL A 92 -0.13 -8.54 -12.05
C VAL A 92 0.32 -7.52 -13.08
N ARG A 93 0.94 -6.44 -12.59
CA ARG A 93 1.43 -5.34 -13.42
C ARG A 93 2.87 -5.03 -13.05
N PRO A 94 3.62 -4.36 -13.94
CA PRO A 94 4.87 -3.70 -13.55
C PRO A 94 4.68 -2.87 -12.29
N VAL A 95 5.75 -2.71 -11.52
CA VAL A 95 5.73 -1.85 -10.33
C VAL A 95 5.32 -0.44 -10.74
N LYS A 96 4.60 0.25 -9.84
CA LYS A 96 3.99 1.58 -10.08
C LYS A 96 4.89 2.56 -10.84
N TRP A 97 6.18 2.54 -10.53
CA TRP A 97 7.21 3.42 -11.08
C TRP A 97 7.53 3.17 -12.57
N ASP A 98 7.34 1.94 -13.03
CA ASP A 98 7.68 1.47 -14.37
C ASP A 98 6.43 1.37 -15.26
N VAL A 99 5.31 1.95 -14.83
CA VAL A 99 4.06 1.93 -15.59
C VAL A 99 4.13 2.96 -16.70
N GLU A 100 3.82 2.54 -17.92
CA GLU A 100 3.67 3.40 -19.08
C GLU A 100 2.26 4.00 -19.20
N HIS A 101 2.19 5.17 -19.83
CA HIS A 101 0.97 5.79 -20.30
C HIS A 101 0.34 4.93 -21.40
N GLN A 102 -0.98 4.85 -21.39
CA GLN A 102 -1.71 4.40 -22.57
C GLN A 102 -1.66 5.49 -23.65
N HIS A 103 -1.80 5.09 -24.92
CA HIS A 103 -1.77 6.03 -26.05
C HIS A 103 -2.84 7.13 -25.96
N ASP A 104 -3.97 6.84 -25.30
CA ASP A 104 -5.11 7.72 -25.07
C ASP A 104 -5.12 8.32 -23.65
N CYS A 105 -4.01 8.22 -22.91
CA CYS A 105 -3.95 8.64 -21.52
C CYS A 105 -4.13 10.16 -21.38
N GLN A 106 -5.26 10.60 -20.82
CA GLN A 106 -5.44 11.97 -20.37
C GLN A 106 -4.45 12.25 -19.22
N ARG A 107 -3.41 13.05 -19.49
CA ARG A 107 -2.38 13.42 -18.51
C ARG A 107 -2.87 14.59 -17.67
N ARG A 108 -2.62 14.56 -16.34
CA ARG A 108 -2.68 15.81 -15.56
C ARG A 108 -1.55 16.73 -16.00
N ASN A 109 -1.83 18.02 -16.09
CA ASN A 109 -0.95 19.09 -16.54
C ASN A 109 -0.43 18.96 -17.99
N SER A 110 -1.28 18.51 -18.91
CA SER A 110 -1.16 18.95 -20.31
C SER A 110 -2.17 20.08 -20.53
N ASP A 111 -2.14 20.77 -21.67
CA ASP A 111 -3.21 21.71 -22.11
C ASP A 111 -4.63 21.08 -22.08
N TYR A 112 -4.71 19.76 -21.84
CA TYR A 112 -5.90 18.94 -21.72
C TYR A 112 -6.21 18.45 -20.30
N ASP A 113 -5.57 18.97 -19.25
CA ASP A 113 -5.93 18.60 -17.87
C ASP A 113 -7.34 19.10 -17.53
N LEU A 114 -8.28 18.16 -17.43
CA LEU A 114 -9.66 18.39 -16.99
C LEU A 114 -9.77 18.68 -15.48
N THR A 115 -8.64 18.96 -14.82
CA THR A 115 -8.57 19.34 -13.41
C THR A 115 -8.56 20.85 -13.26
N PRO A 116 -9.73 21.51 -13.06
CA PRO A 116 -9.77 22.94 -12.80
C PRO A 116 -8.82 23.35 -11.67
N VAL A 117 -8.16 24.49 -11.94
CA VAL A 117 -7.08 25.14 -11.18
C VAL A 117 -7.44 25.45 -9.71
N THR A 118 -8.74 25.41 -9.36
CA THR A 118 -9.19 25.81 -8.03
C THR A 118 -10.38 25.00 -7.51
N CYS A 119 -10.39 24.79 -6.19
CA CYS A 119 -11.53 24.26 -5.43
C CYS A 119 -12.66 25.32 -5.26
N ASP A 120 -12.47 26.53 -5.79
CA ASP A 120 -13.27 27.73 -5.50
C ASP A 120 -14.64 27.74 -6.17
N ILE A 121 -14.89 26.80 -7.08
CA ILE A 121 -16.16 26.74 -7.80
C ILE A 121 -17.16 25.89 -7.01
N GLY A 122 -17.83 26.51 -6.05
CA GLY A 122 -19.08 26.01 -5.45
C GLY A 122 -18.93 24.97 -4.34
N CYS A 123 -17.73 24.69 -3.83
CA CYS A 123 -17.53 23.82 -2.67
C CYS A 123 -17.81 24.59 -1.36
N ALA A 124 -18.61 24.00 -0.46
CA ALA A 124 -18.94 24.59 0.85
C ALA A 124 -17.74 24.82 1.79
N TYR A 125 -16.57 24.27 1.47
CA TYR A 125 -15.36 24.42 2.27
C TYR A 125 -14.38 25.48 1.74
N GLY A 126 -14.33 25.66 0.41
CA GLY A 126 -13.40 26.61 -0.23
C GLY A 126 -14.00 28.00 -0.46
N ALA A 127 -15.32 28.09 -0.59
CA ALA A 127 -16.00 29.36 -0.82
C ALA A 127 -16.30 30.10 0.50
N TYR A 128 -16.23 31.44 0.50
CA TYR A 128 -16.80 32.25 1.59
C TYR A 128 -18.23 31.79 1.91
N TRP A 129 -18.62 31.77 3.19
CA TRP A 129 -19.83 31.11 3.71
C TRP A 129 -21.14 31.42 2.96
N SER A 130 -21.23 32.57 2.28
CA SER A 130 -22.38 33.00 1.47
C SER A 130 -22.33 32.54 0.00
N SER A 131 -21.16 32.34 -0.60
CA SER A 131 -21.03 32.18 -2.05
C SER A 131 -21.29 30.76 -2.54
N TRP A 132 -21.06 29.72 -1.74
CA TRP A 132 -21.33 28.34 -2.18
C TRP A 132 -22.83 28.05 -2.31
N ARG A 133 -23.67 28.58 -1.42
CA ARG A 133 -25.14 28.45 -1.51
C ARG A 133 -25.69 29.20 -2.72
N GLN A 134 -25.21 30.42 -2.94
CA GLN A 134 -25.57 31.21 -4.12
C GLN A 134 -25.23 30.46 -5.40
N ARG A 135 -24.02 29.91 -5.51
CA ARG A 135 -23.59 29.12 -6.67
C ARG A 135 -24.43 27.85 -6.88
N LEU A 136 -24.80 27.15 -5.81
CA LEU A 136 -25.73 26.01 -5.91
C LEU A 136 -27.11 26.41 -6.43
N ASN A 137 -27.61 27.58 -6.01
CA ASN A 137 -28.87 28.14 -6.50
C ASN A 137 -28.77 28.56 -7.97
N GLU A 138 -27.59 28.97 -8.43
CA GLU A 138 -27.26 29.22 -9.84
C GLU A 138 -27.03 27.90 -10.63
N GLY A 139 -27.23 26.73 -10.01
CA GLY A 139 -27.09 25.42 -10.66
C GLY A 139 -25.65 24.88 -10.70
N ILE A 140 -24.67 25.60 -10.14
CA ILE A 140 -23.29 25.17 -10.09
C ILE A 140 -23.13 24.09 -9.00
N ARG A 141 -22.88 22.84 -9.41
CA ARG A 141 -22.68 21.71 -8.50
C ARG A 141 -21.21 21.58 -8.07
N PRO A 142 -20.93 21.12 -6.84
CA PRO A 142 -19.57 20.82 -6.44
C PRO A 142 -18.95 19.75 -7.33
N ARG A 143 -17.70 19.97 -7.69
CA ARG A 143 -16.98 19.11 -8.62
C ARG A 143 -16.84 17.69 -8.08
N VAL A 144 -17.23 16.72 -8.91
CA VAL A 144 -16.81 15.33 -8.77
C VAL A 144 -15.53 15.13 -9.57
N SER A 145 -14.45 14.72 -8.91
CA SER A 145 -13.17 14.51 -9.58
C SER A 145 -13.29 13.33 -10.55
N PRO A 146 -12.87 13.45 -11.83
CA PRO A 146 -12.78 12.28 -12.73
C PRO A 146 -11.75 11.26 -12.19
N TRP A 147 -10.85 11.73 -11.33
CA TRP A 147 -9.86 10.96 -10.58
C TRP A 147 -10.41 10.33 -9.31
N ARG A 148 -11.72 10.25 -9.17
CA ARG A 148 -12.38 9.47 -8.13
C ARG A 148 -12.34 7.99 -8.48
N SER A 149 -12.21 7.12 -7.48
CA SER A 149 -12.23 5.67 -7.73
C SER A 149 -13.64 5.25 -8.14
N LYS A 150 -13.77 4.38 -9.17
CA LYS A 150 -15.06 3.76 -9.52
C LYS A 150 -15.64 2.91 -8.38
N TRP A 151 -14.77 2.50 -7.45
CA TRP A 151 -15.13 1.72 -6.25
C TRP A 151 -15.32 2.57 -5.00
N ALA A 152 -15.15 3.89 -5.08
CA ALA A 152 -15.37 4.73 -3.91
C ALA A 152 -16.88 4.85 -3.62
N PRO A 153 -17.30 4.75 -2.34
CA PRO A 153 -18.71 4.82 -1.94
C PRO A 153 -19.29 6.16 -2.40
N GLU A 154 -20.57 6.24 -2.78
CA GLU A 154 -21.16 7.50 -3.26
C GLU A 154 -20.87 8.68 -2.34
N GLN A 155 -20.74 9.86 -2.94
CA GLN A 155 -20.44 11.07 -2.20
C GLN A 155 -21.69 11.54 -1.46
N GLY A 156 -21.80 11.22 -0.18
CA GLY A 156 -23.02 11.50 0.60
C GLY A 156 -23.32 12.97 0.84
N ASN A 157 -22.30 13.85 0.77
CA ASN A 157 -22.48 15.29 0.90
C ASN A 157 -22.38 15.97 -0.48
N ALA A 158 -23.53 16.36 -1.02
CA ALA A 158 -23.68 17.02 -2.31
C ALA A 158 -23.12 18.46 -2.36
N TYR A 159 -22.64 19.00 -1.23
CA TYR A 159 -22.10 20.36 -1.10
C TYR A 159 -20.57 20.41 -1.01
N LEU A 160 -19.92 19.26 -0.87
CA LEU A 160 -18.46 19.15 -0.87
C LEU A 160 -17.98 18.78 -2.27
N CYS A 161 -16.83 19.27 -2.71
CA CYS A 161 -16.15 18.65 -3.85
C CYS A 161 -15.53 17.32 -3.42
N THR A 162 -15.14 16.48 -4.39
CA THR A 162 -14.49 15.18 -4.09
C THR A 162 -13.29 15.33 -3.17
N ASP A 163 -12.48 16.36 -3.39
CA ASP A 163 -11.28 16.64 -2.62
C ASP A 163 -11.57 16.97 -1.15
N CYS A 164 -12.47 17.93 -0.89
CA CYS A 164 -12.91 18.27 0.46
C CYS A 164 -13.70 17.13 1.12
N TYR A 165 -14.43 16.33 0.35
CA TYR A 165 -15.13 15.15 0.85
C TYR A 165 -14.13 14.11 1.37
N TYR A 166 -13.07 13.79 0.62
CA TYR A 166 -12.04 12.87 1.08
C TYR A 166 -11.30 13.40 2.32
N GLU A 167 -10.99 14.69 2.36
CA GLU A 167 -10.32 15.31 3.51
C GLU A 167 -11.19 15.34 4.78
N LYS A 168 -12.51 15.55 4.66
CA LYS A 168 -13.39 15.82 5.80
C LYS A 168 -14.34 14.69 6.15
N ALA A 169 -14.94 14.02 5.17
CA ALA A 169 -15.93 12.97 5.41
C ALA A 169 -15.28 11.64 5.79
N LEU A 170 -14.04 11.40 5.34
CA LEU A 170 -13.31 10.16 5.60
C LEU A 170 -12.18 10.34 6.61
N ARG A 171 -12.27 11.30 7.53
CA ARG A 171 -11.30 11.50 8.63
C ARG A 171 -10.98 10.15 9.29
N GLY A 172 -9.79 9.62 8.97
CA GLY A 172 -9.27 8.36 9.52
C GLY A 172 -9.08 7.23 8.51
N GLY A 173 -9.74 7.25 7.34
CA GLY A 173 -9.61 6.21 6.32
C GLY A 173 -8.39 6.40 5.40
N PRO A 174 -7.76 5.32 4.92
CA PRO A 174 -6.58 5.35 4.06
C PRO A 174 -6.97 5.56 2.59
N HIS A 175 -7.71 6.63 2.29
CA HIS A 175 -8.13 6.85 0.92
C HIS A 175 -6.98 7.50 0.17
N PRO A 176 -6.47 6.88 -0.92
CA PRO A 176 -5.43 7.51 -1.73
C PRO A 176 -5.98 8.85 -2.20
N ARG A 177 -5.28 9.93 -1.86
CA ARG A 177 -5.70 11.27 -2.28
C ARG A 177 -5.67 11.30 -3.81
N PRO A 178 -6.73 11.77 -4.48
CA PRO A 178 -6.71 11.89 -5.93
C PRO A 178 -5.52 12.72 -6.44
N SER A 179 -4.94 13.60 -5.61
CA SER A 179 -3.77 14.41 -5.93
C SER A 179 -2.47 13.62 -6.14
N SER A 180 -2.33 12.39 -5.61
CA SER A 180 -1.11 11.58 -5.82
C SER A 180 -1.11 10.80 -7.14
N LEU A 181 -2.19 10.87 -7.94
CA LEU A 181 -2.28 10.22 -9.24
C LEU A 181 -2.01 11.22 -10.37
N LEU A 182 -0.86 11.07 -11.03
CA LEU A 182 -0.48 11.86 -12.22
C LEU A 182 -1.38 11.60 -13.42
N CYS A 183 -1.85 10.37 -13.59
CA CYS A 183 -2.86 10.01 -14.59
C CYS A 183 -3.57 8.70 -14.23
N LEU A 184 -4.56 8.28 -15.04
CA LEU A 184 -5.39 7.10 -14.74
C LEU A 184 -4.64 5.82 -15.09
N CYS A 185 -3.62 5.92 -15.93
CA CYS A 185 -2.74 4.83 -16.31
C CYS A 185 -2.00 4.22 -15.09
N ALA A 186 -1.74 5.02 -14.04
CA ALA A 186 -1.21 4.54 -12.75
C ALA A 186 -2.18 3.63 -11.97
N ARG A 187 -3.48 3.63 -12.28
CA ARG A 187 -4.45 2.80 -11.58
C ARG A 187 -4.36 1.37 -12.04
N ARG A 188 -4.43 0.44 -11.08
CA ARG A 188 -4.58 -0.98 -11.38
C ARG A 188 -5.92 -1.22 -12.10
N GLN A 189 -5.86 -2.01 -13.17
CA GLN A 189 -7.01 -2.42 -13.97
C GLN A 189 -7.48 -3.80 -13.53
N HIS A 190 -8.65 -4.23 -14.00
CA HIS A 190 -9.19 -5.60 -13.81
C HIS A 190 -9.42 -6.06 -12.37
N LEU A 191 -9.51 -5.12 -11.42
CA LEU A 191 -9.80 -5.43 -10.01
C LEU A 191 -11.24 -5.96 -9.83
N GLU A 192 -12.13 -5.79 -10.80
CA GLU A 192 -13.46 -6.42 -10.82
C GLU A 192 -13.42 -7.95 -10.72
N VAL A 193 -12.30 -8.60 -11.05
CA VAL A 193 -12.13 -10.05 -10.90
C VAL A 193 -12.37 -10.52 -9.45
N PHE A 194 -12.08 -9.66 -8.47
CA PHE A 194 -12.29 -9.91 -7.04
C PHE A 194 -13.77 -9.95 -6.65
N LEU A 195 -14.65 -9.44 -7.51
CA LEU A 195 -16.08 -9.30 -7.22
C LEU A 195 -16.93 -10.40 -7.89
N VAL A 196 -16.34 -11.27 -8.71
CA VAL A 196 -17.06 -12.31 -9.46
C VAL A 196 -17.66 -13.35 -8.50
N CYS A 197 -16.82 -14.03 -7.72
CA CYS A 197 -17.28 -14.96 -6.69
C CYS A 197 -16.18 -15.20 -5.64
N LYS A 198 -16.54 -15.87 -4.54
CA LYS A 198 -15.60 -16.16 -3.44
C LYS A 198 -14.37 -16.96 -3.90
N LYS A 199 -14.55 -17.96 -4.76
CA LYS A 199 -13.44 -18.79 -5.26
C LYS A 199 -12.45 -17.96 -6.06
N TRP A 200 -12.95 -17.11 -6.98
CA TRP A 200 -12.11 -16.21 -7.77
C TRP A 200 -11.38 -15.21 -6.88
N TYR A 201 -12.07 -14.64 -5.89
CA TYR A 201 -11.44 -13.76 -4.91
C TYR A 201 -10.26 -14.45 -4.21
N GLU A 202 -10.44 -15.67 -3.72
CA GLU A 202 -9.39 -16.39 -2.98
C GLU A 202 -8.19 -16.74 -3.87
N GLU A 203 -8.42 -17.23 -5.09
CA GLU A 203 -7.35 -17.60 -6.02
C GLU A 203 -6.63 -16.38 -6.59
N ALA A 204 -7.38 -15.38 -7.08
CA ALA A 204 -6.83 -14.16 -7.62
C ALA A 204 -6.08 -13.35 -6.55
N ALA A 205 -6.54 -13.34 -5.30
CA ALA A 205 -5.88 -12.58 -4.25
C ALA A 205 -4.51 -13.16 -3.92
N VAL A 206 -4.36 -14.49 -3.90
CA VAL A 206 -3.05 -15.12 -3.73
C VAL A 206 -2.10 -14.67 -4.82
N VAL A 207 -2.52 -14.71 -6.09
CA VAL A 207 -1.70 -14.24 -7.23
C VAL A 207 -1.36 -12.75 -7.08
N PHE A 208 -2.36 -11.92 -6.79
CA PHE A 208 -2.20 -10.48 -6.65
C PHE A 208 -1.20 -10.10 -5.57
N TYR A 209 -1.33 -10.65 -4.36
CA TYR A 209 -0.50 -10.26 -3.23
C TYR A 209 0.91 -10.88 -3.25
N THR A 210 1.11 -12.00 -3.93
CA THR A 210 2.42 -12.69 -3.99
C THR A 210 3.27 -12.28 -5.18
N ARG A 211 2.66 -11.94 -6.32
CA ARG A 211 3.39 -11.66 -7.57
C ARG A 211 3.57 -10.16 -7.86
N ASN A 212 2.81 -9.28 -7.21
CA ASN A 212 2.99 -7.83 -7.39
C ASN A 212 4.03 -7.24 -6.43
N ILE A 213 4.74 -6.22 -6.92
CA ILE A 213 5.51 -5.30 -6.07
C ILE A 213 4.57 -4.18 -5.61
N PHE A 214 4.36 -4.07 -4.30
CA PHE A 214 3.54 -3.02 -3.72
C PHE A 214 4.37 -1.75 -3.52
N ALA A 215 4.07 -0.74 -4.31
CA ALA A 215 4.81 0.51 -4.37
C ALA A 215 4.08 1.64 -3.65
N PHE A 216 4.83 2.40 -2.84
CA PHE A 216 4.31 3.50 -2.03
C PHE A 216 5.14 4.77 -2.24
N GLU A 217 4.45 5.88 -2.48
CA GLU A 217 5.01 7.23 -2.66
C GLU A 217 5.50 7.86 -1.36
N ASP A 218 4.97 7.37 -0.24
CA ASP A 218 5.28 7.89 1.07
C ASP A 218 5.05 6.83 2.15
N GLY A 219 5.57 7.12 3.34
CA GLY A 219 5.43 6.24 4.47
C GLY A 219 4.02 6.15 5.06
N PHE A 220 3.20 7.19 4.89
CA PHE A 220 1.84 7.21 5.37
C PHE A 220 0.96 6.25 4.55
N ALA A 221 1.14 6.19 3.23
CA ALA A 221 0.47 5.30 2.31
C ALA A 221 0.77 3.84 2.65
N LEU A 222 2.05 3.49 2.88
CA LEU A 222 2.41 2.15 3.36
C LEU A 222 1.76 1.83 4.70
N ALA A 223 1.92 2.71 5.68
CA ALA A 223 1.44 2.46 7.04
C ALA A 223 -0.08 2.26 7.08
N SER A 224 -0.79 3.08 6.31
CA SER A 224 -2.22 3.00 6.07
C SER A 224 -2.60 1.69 5.39
N PHE A 225 -1.97 1.37 4.26
CA PHE A 225 -2.21 0.15 3.51
C PHE A 225 -2.07 -1.11 4.38
N VAL A 226 -0.96 -1.21 5.12
CA VAL A 226 -0.71 -2.35 6.02
C VAL A 226 -1.73 -2.40 7.15
N ALA A 227 -2.05 -1.26 7.78
CA ALA A 227 -2.99 -1.21 8.91
C ALA A 227 -4.39 -1.70 8.54
N TYR A 228 -4.88 -1.32 7.36
CA TYR A 228 -6.24 -1.65 6.89
C TYR A 228 -6.33 -2.94 6.09
N MET A 229 -5.19 -3.56 5.78
CA MET A 229 -5.17 -4.83 5.07
C MET A 229 -5.67 -5.98 5.95
N ASN A 230 -6.47 -6.86 5.35
CA ASN A 230 -6.85 -8.14 5.93
C ASN A 230 -5.60 -8.90 6.42
N PRO A 231 -5.53 -9.33 7.69
CA PRO A 231 -4.37 -10.03 8.23
C PRO A 231 -3.92 -11.24 7.42
N ARG A 232 -4.85 -11.97 6.76
CA ARG A 232 -4.51 -13.10 5.88
C ARG A 232 -3.62 -12.68 4.72
N TRP A 233 -3.95 -11.58 4.05
CA TRP A 233 -3.20 -11.11 2.89
C TRP A 233 -1.87 -10.46 3.27
N ARG A 234 -1.83 -9.84 4.45
CA ARG A 234 -0.59 -9.30 5.04
C ARG A 234 0.49 -10.37 5.17
N GLN A 235 0.10 -11.62 5.44
CA GLN A 235 1.03 -12.74 5.62
C GLN A 235 1.72 -13.21 4.34
N ILE A 236 1.22 -12.84 3.15
CA ILE A 236 1.74 -13.36 1.87
C ILE A 236 2.39 -12.28 0.99
N ILE A 237 2.36 -11.02 1.42
CA ILE A 237 3.05 -9.93 0.70
C ILE A 237 4.56 -10.13 0.81
N SER A 238 5.19 -10.25 -0.34
CA SER A 238 6.60 -10.60 -0.46
C SER A 238 7.47 -9.49 -1.03
N HIS A 239 6.89 -8.52 -1.75
CA HIS A 239 7.62 -7.46 -2.45
C HIS A 239 7.05 -6.07 -2.14
N VAL A 240 7.89 -5.19 -1.60
CA VAL A 240 7.53 -3.79 -1.30
C VAL A 240 8.58 -2.85 -1.89
N SER A 241 8.11 -1.73 -2.44
CA SER A 241 8.93 -0.64 -2.97
C SER A 241 8.47 0.68 -2.37
N ILE A 242 9.39 1.46 -1.80
CA ILE A 242 9.08 2.73 -1.14
C ILE A 242 9.98 3.80 -1.74
N MET A 243 9.36 4.76 -2.44
CA MET A 243 10.05 5.92 -3.01
C MET A 243 9.74 7.16 -2.19
N VAL A 244 10.64 8.14 -2.20
CA VAL A 244 10.40 9.45 -1.59
C VAL A 244 10.12 10.40 -2.74
N VAL A 245 8.83 10.64 -3.03
CA VAL A 245 8.42 11.60 -4.07
C VAL A 245 8.93 12.99 -3.71
N SER A 246 9.97 13.47 -4.42
CA SER A 246 10.37 14.88 -4.39
C SER A 246 9.52 15.62 -5.40
N PHE A 247 8.84 16.67 -4.94
CA PHE A 247 8.08 17.54 -5.82
C PHE A 247 9.00 18.44 -6.66
N ASP A 248 10.27 18.60 -6.28
CA ASP A 248 11.27 19.41 -7.00
C ASP A 248 11.48 19.02 -8.48
N ILE A 249 11.05 17.82 -8.90
CA ILE A 249 11.23 17.27 -10.25
C ILE A 249 9.94 17.42 -11.09
N TRP A 250 8.85 17.91 -10.48
CA TRP A 250 7.60 18.13 -11.20
C TRP A 250 7.68 19.49 -11.91
N PRO A 251 6.97 19.68 -13.05
CA PRO A 251 6.86 21.00 -13.67
C PRO A 251 6.40 22.04 -12.65
N ASP A 252 6.96 23.26 -12.67
CA ASP A 252 6.72 24.30 -11.67
C ASP A 252 5.22 24.56 -11.39
N GLU A 253 4.37 24.43 -12.40
CA GLU A 253 2.91 24.56 -12.33
C GLU A 253 2.24 23.45 -11.49
N ALA A 254 2.79 22.23 -11.52
CA ALA A 254 2.31 21.10 -10.74
C ALA A 254 2.80 21.17 -9.28
N VAL A 255 4.00 21.70 -9.09
CA VAL A 255 4.65 21.92 -7.78
C VAL A 255 3.94 23.01 -6.99
N THR A 256 3.67 24.15 -7.63
CA THR A 256 2.92 25.27 -7.04
C THR A 256 1.54 24.83 -6.58
N TRP A 257 0.81 24.07 -7.39
CA TRP A 257 -0.50 23.53 -7.02
C TRP A 257 -0.52 22.63 -5.78
N VAL A 258 0.47 21.74 -5.65
CA VAL A 258 0.58 20.86 -4.47
C VAL A 258 1.05 21.66 -3.24
N ARG A 259 1.99 22.60 -3.43
CA ARG A 259 2.51 23.48 -2.37
C ARG A 259 1.45 24.43 -1.81
N ASP A 260 0.68 25.07 -2.67
CA ASP A 260 -0.35 26.04 -2.30
C ASP A 260 -1.51 25.39 -1.55
N ARG A 261 -1.81 24.12 -1.85
CA ARG A 261 -2.93 23.40 -1.25
C ARG A 261 -2.61 22.82 0.14
N ASP A 262 -1.41 22.30 0.35
CA ASP A 262 -1.06 21.71 1.66
C ASP A 262 -0.56 22.77 2.66
N GLY A 263 -0.20 23.99 2.21
CA GLY A 263 0.18 25.12 3.07
C GLY A 263 1.43 24.86 3.94
N THR A 264 2.10 23.75 3.73
CA THR A 264 3.29 23.31 4.47
C THR A 264 4.54 23.60 3.66
N SER A 265 5.58 24.14 4.31
CA SER A 265 6.87 24.33 3.65
C SER A 265 7.46 22.98 3.19
N ASP A 266 8.34 23.04 2.19
CA ASP A 266 9.01 21.87 1.59
C ASP A 266 9.66 20.95 2.63
N ASP A 267 10.24 21.56 3.67
CA ASP A 267 10.89 20.83 4.75
C ASP A 267 9.90 20.06 5.64
N GLU A 268 8.69 20.58 5.84
CA GLU A 268 7.68 19.98 6.70
C GLU A 268 6.96 18.79 6.03
N HIS A 269 6.75 18.86 4.70
CA HIS A 269 6.25 17.73 3.91
C HIS A 269 7.27 16.58 3.89
N ARG A 270 8.55 16.91 3.67
CA ARG A 270 9.71 15.99 3.84
C ARG A 270 9.83 15.43 5.26
N LEU A 271 9.30 16.10 6.29
CA LEU A 271 9.28 15.63 7.69
C LEU A 271 8.07 14.73 8.01
N ARG A 272 6.90 14.93 7.39
CA ARG A 272 5.74 14.01 7.50
C ARG A 272 6.04 12.63 6.89
N LEU A 273 6.81 12.60 5.82
CA LEU A 273 7.37 11.40 5.18
C LEU A 273 8.23 10.52 6.13
N ASN A 274 8.71 11.08 7.25
CA ASN A 274 9.49 10.40 8.29
C ASN A 274 8.66 9.87 9.48
N SER A 275 7.34 9.79 9.34
CA SER A 275 6.48 9.28 10.42
C SER A 275 6.99 7.92 10.89
N VAL A 276 7.05 7.78 12.22
CA VAL A 276 7.70 6.72 13.00
C VAL A 276 7.19 5.30 12.67
N SER A 277 6.24 5.16 11.74
CA SER A 277 5.44 3.95 11.51
C SER A 277 5.93 3.02 10.39
N ILE A 278 6.64 3.47 9.36
CA ILE A 278 6.95 2.58 8.21
C ILE A 278 7.78 1.37 8.60
N TRP A 279 8.79 1.62 9.43
CA TRP A 279 9.75 0.62 9.86
C TRP A 279 9.08 -0.45 10.73
N SER A 280 8.15 -0.05 11.60
CA SER A 280 7.36 -1.03 12.36
C SER A 280 6.41 -1.81 11.45
N ARG A 281 5.79 -1.16 10.47
CA ARG A 281 4.83 -1.78 9.55
C ARG A 281 5.47 -2.82 8.63
N LEU A 282 6.72 -2.61 8.21
CA LEU A 282 7.47 -3.64 7.46
C LEU A 282 7.66 -4.94 8.25
N ARG A 283 7.76 -4.88 9.58
CA ARG A 283 7.84 -6.08 10.42
C ARG A 283 6.53 -6.85 10.50
N GLU A 284 5.42 -6.22 10.14
CA GLU A 284 4.11 -6.87 10.09
C GLU A 284 3.91 -7.69 8.80
N LEU A 285 4.89 -7.69 7.89
CA LEU A 285 4.90 -8.44 6.62
C LEU A 285 5.85 -9.65 6.75
N PRO A 286 5.41 -10.79 7.31
CA PRO A 286 6.31 -11.91 7.63
C PRO A 286 6.91 -12.58 6.40
N ALA A 287 6.22 -12.55 5.25
CA ALA A 287 6.69 -13.10 3.98
C ALA A 287 7.50 -12.12 3.13
N LEU A 288 7.83 -10.92 3.65
CA LEU A 288 8.60 -9.93 2.91
C LEU A 288 9.99 -10.49 2.54
N THR A 289 10.23 -10.70 1.25
CA THR A 289 11.50 -11.20 0.70
C THR A 289 12.27 -10.15 -0.08
N TYR A 290 11.57 -9.14 -0.61
CA TYR A 290 12.13 -8.06 -1.43
C TYR A 290 11.69 -6.70 -0.88
N LEU A 291 12.66 -5.83 -0.65
CA LEU A 291 12.45 -4.46 -0.24
C LEU A 291 13.29 -3.52 -1.10
N GLU A 292 12.63 -2.61 -1.80
CA GLU A 292 13.26 -1.54 -2.56
C GLU A 292 12.97 -0.20 -1.87
N LEU A 293 14.01 0.62 -1.72
CA LEU A 293 14.00 1.87 -0.98
C LEU A 293 14.64 2.99 -1.79
N ASP A 294 14.10 4.19 -1.68
CA ASP A 294 14.75 5.39 -2.19
C ASP A 294 16.11 5.66 -1.52
N HIS A 295 17.09 6.11 -2.30
CA HIS A 295 18.37 6.60 -1.80
C HIS A 295 18.20 7.76 -0.80
N CYS A 296 17.11 8.54 -0.90
CA CYS A 296 16.77 9.60 0.03
C CYS A 296 16.73 9.13 1.49
N PHE A 297 16.40 7.86 1.77
CA PHE A 297 16.41 7.32 3.13
C PHE A 297 17.81 7.23 3.74
N LEU A 298 18.86 7.20 2.91
CA LEU A 298 20.26 7.18 3.34
C LEU A 298 20.79 8.59 3.64
N THR A 299 20.10 9.64 3.21
CA THR A 299 20.56 11.02 3.41
C THR A 299 20.28 11.56 4.81
N ARG A 300 19.50 10.87 5.65
CA ARG A 300 19.05 11.37 6.96
C ARG A 300 19.49 10.47 8.12
N MET A 301 20.23 11.02 9.08
CA MET A 301 20.74 10.27 10.24
C MET A 301 19.63 9.57 11.03
N ARG A 302 18.50 10.23 11.27
CA ARG A 302 17.37 9.65 12.01
C ARG A 302 16.84 8.39 11.31
N THR A 303 16.76 8.42 9.98
CA THR A 303 16.29 7.32 9.15
C THR A 303 17.28 6.17 9.15
N VAL A 304 18.56 6.44 8.92
CA VAL A 304 19.65 5.46 8.99
C VAL A 304 19.65 4.74 10.34
N LYS A 305 19.58 5.47 11.47
CA LYS A 305 19.52 4.88 12.81
C LYS A 305 18.32 3.96 13.01
N ARG A 306 17.17 4.26 12.40
CA ARG A 306 15.97 3.40 12.46
C ARG A 306 16.15 2.15 11.61
N MET A 307 16.66 2.29 10.38
CA MET A 307 16.95 1.16 9.49
C MET A 307 17.97 0.19 10.11
N GLN A 308 18.98 0.70 10.81
CA GLN A 308 19.96 -0.13 11.53
C GLN A 308 19.35 -1.02 12.62
N ARG A 309 18.15 -0.67 13.11
CA ARG A 309 17.40 -1.41 14.14
C ARG A 309 16.30 -2.27 13.55
N LEU A 310 16.14 -2.31 12.23
CA LEU A 310 14.99 -2.95 11.59
C LEU A 310 15.02 -4.47 11.76
N GLY A 311 16.13 -5.10 11.35
CA GLY A 311 16.36 -6.53 11.54
C GLY A 311 15.37 -7.42 10.78
N LEU A 312 15.18 -7.17 9.49
CA LEU A 312 14.31 -7.96 8.62
C LEU A 312 15.04 -9.21 8.13
N ASN A 313 15.21 -10.19 9.01
CA ASN A 313 16.02 -11.38 8.72
C ASN A 313 15.45 -12.27 7.58
N ASN A 314 14.15 -12.15 7.29
CA ASN A 314 13.49 -12.91 6.21
C ASN A 314 13.70 -12.28 4.83
N VAL A 315 14.16 -11.02 4.78
CA VAL A 315 14.32 -10.30 3.51
C VAL A 315 15.58 -10.77 2.82
N LYS A 316 15.41 -11.36 1.63
CA LYS A 316 16.50 -11.86 0.79
C LYS A 316 17.21 -10.71 0.09
N GLN A 317 16.44 -9.73 -0.37
CA GLN A 317 16.93 -8.61 -1.17
C GLN A 317 16.47 -7.27 -0.60
N VAL A 318 17.44 -6.41 -0.31
CA VAL A 318 17.22 -4.99 0.00
C VAL A 318 17.96 -4.19 -1.05
N ARG A 319 17.26 -3.30 -1.75
CA ARG A 319 17.81 -2.44 -2.80
C ARG A 319 17.61 -0.99 -2.43
N PHE A 320 18.63 -0.18 -2.69
CA PHE A 320 18.50 1.26 -2.69
C PHE A 320 18.59 1.76 -4.12
N THR A 321 17.63 2.57 -4.55
CA THR A 321 17.58 3.09 -5.91
C THR A 321 17.60 4.60 -5.90
N GLN A 322 18.22 5.19 -6.90
CA GLN A 322 18.16 6.62 -7.15
C GLN A 322 17.53 6.89 -8.53
N PRO A 323 16.85 8.04 -8.70
CA PRO A 323 16.47 8.52 -10.02
C PRO A 323 17.64 8.48 -10.99
N VAL A 324 17.36 8.25 -12.28
CA VAL A 324 18.35 8.49 -13.32
C VAL A 324 18.61 9.99 -13.38
N PRO A 325 19.88 10.45 -13.39
CA PRO A 325 20.19 11.86 -13.59
C PRO A 325 19.46 12.40 -14.83
N PRO A 326 18.93 13.64 -14.79
CA PRO A 326 18.21 14.26 -15.90
C PRO A 326 18.90 14.12 -17.25
N ASP A 327 20.23 14.23 -17.25
CA ASP A 327 21.05 14.37 -18.44
C ASP A 327 21.47 13.02 -19.05
N GLU A 328 21.37 11.93 -18.28
CA GLU A 328 21.55 10.56 -18.79
C GLU A 328 20.33 10.09 -19.60
N HIS A 329 19.18 10.77 -19.47
CA HIS A 329 17.96 10.41 -20.17
C HIS A 329 17.09 11.63 -20.53
N PRO A 330 17.54 12.57 -21.38
CA PRO A 330 16.77 13.77 -21.74
C PRO A 330 15.41 13.45 -22.38
N GLU A 331 15.19 12.20 -22.80
CA GLU A 331 13.93 11.71 -23.36
C GLU A 331 12.75 11.77 -22.38
N TRP A 332 12.96 11.67 -21.06
CA TRP A 332 11.85 11.87 -20.12
C TRP A 332 11.38 13.34 -20.13
N MET A 333 12.22 14.32 -20.49
CA MET A 333 11.77 15.70 -20.64
C MET A 333 10.98 15.95 -21.95
N LYS A 334 11.00 15.01 -22.91
CA LYS A 334 10.37 15.15 -24.24
C LYS A 334 8.98 14.52 -24.36
N GLY A 335 8.33 14.21 -23.23
CA GLY A 335 7.05 13.52 -23.21
C GLY A 335 7.25 12.06 -22.83
N THR A 336 7.23 11.82 -21.52
CA THR A 336 7.58 10.52 -20.92
C THR A 336 6.63 9.43 -21.41
N PRO A 337 7.13 8.23 -21.78
CA PRO A 337 6.27 7.08 -21.94
C PRO A 337 5.75 6.62 -20.57
N THR A 338 6.46 6.92 -19.47
CA THR A 338 6.12 6.46 -18.12
C THR A 338 5.30 7.46 -17.33
N VAL A 339 4.43 6.93 -16.47
CA VAL A 339 3.57 7.70 -15.58
C VAL A 339 4.34 8.35 -14.44
N TRP A 340 5.47 7.75 -14.03
CA TRP A 340 6.31 8.21 -12.92
C TRP A 340 7.75 8.45 -13.40
N PRO A 341 7.97 9.49 -14.21
CA PRO A 341 9.22 9.64 -14.95
C PRO A 341 10.46 9.78 -14.08
N SER A 342 10.35 10.47 -12.94
CA SER A 342 11.44 10.63 -11.97
C SER A 342 11.91 9.30 -11.35
N TYR A 343 11.14 8.21 -11.50
CA TYR A 343 11.49 6.88 -10.98
C TYR A 343 11.61 5.83 -12.06
N ALA A 344 11.28 6.18 -13.31
CA ALA A 344 11.48 5.31 -14.45
C ALA A 344 12.99 5.13 -14.70
N GLY A 345 13.41 3.90 -14.97
CA GLY A 345 14.82 3.59 -15.25
C GLY A 345 15.77 3.75 -14.05
N ARG A 346 15.25 4.02 -12.84
CA ARG A 346 16.04 4.24 -11.61
C ARG A 346 17.22 3.26 -11.47
N THR A 347 18.37 3.80 -11.10
CA THR A 347 19.62 3.04 -10.99
C THR A 347 19.78 2.43 -9.61
N LEU A 348 20.32 1.20 -9.56
CA LEU A 348 20.57 0.48 -8.33
C LEU A 348 21.90 0.90 -7.70
N LEU A 349 21.86 1.30 -6.44
CA LEU A 349 23.06 1.58 -5.65
C LEU A 349 23.66 0.27 -5.12
N LEU A 350 24.64 -0.26 -5.86
CA LEU A 350 25.23 -1.57 -5.59
C LEU A 350 26.33 -1.58 -4.52
N GLU A 351 26.91 -0.43 -4.18
CA GLU A 351 28.17 -0.38 -3.42
C GLU A 351 28.15 0.60 -2.24
N GLY A 352 29.17 0.47 -1.38
CA GLY A 352 29.49 1.43 -0.33
C GLY A 352 28.44 1.49 0.79
N PHE A 353 28.01 2.72 1.12
CA PHE A 353 27.11 2.95 2.25
C PHE A 353 25.72 2.32 2.05
N ALA A 354 25.19 2.34 0.83
CA ALA A 354 23.90 1.75 0.49
C ALA A 354 23.91 0.23 0.69
N GLU A 355 24.94 -0.44 0.19
CA GLU A 355 25.10 -1.89 0.33
C GLU A 355 25.27 -2.31 1.80
N GLY A 356 26.11 -1.59 2.56
CA GLY A 356 26.29 -1.82 4.00
C GLY A 356 24.98 -1.66 4.78
N MET A 357 24.16 -0.67 4.40
CA MET A 357 22.84 -0.48 4.99
C MET A 357 21.86 -1.58 4.60
N ALA A 358 21.87 -2.05 3.34
CA ALA A 358 21.06 -3.17 2.89
C ALA A 358 21.37 -4.45 3.68
N ARG A 359 22.65 -4.76 3.89
CA ARG A 359 23.10 -5.88 4.73
C ARG A 359 22.65 -5.71 6.19
N THR A 360 22.76 -4.49 6.73
CA THR A 360 22.33 -4.20 8.11
C THR A 360 20.81 -4.37 8.29
N ILE A 361 20.00 -3.94 7.33
CA ILE A 361 18.53 -4.13 7.35
C ILE A 361 18.18 -5.61 7.42
N LYS A 362 18.87 -6.46 6.65
CA LYS A 362 18.71 -7.92 6.66
C LYS A 362 19.18 -8.61 7.95
N GLY A 363 19.69 -7.85 8.93
CA GLY A 363 20.22 -8.39 10.18
C GLY A 363 21.57 -9.12 10.03
N GLN A 364 22.23 -8.99 8.88
CA GLN A 364 23.54 -9.60 8.66
C GLN A 364 24.57 -8.89 9.56
N ARG A 365 25.40 -9.67 10.27
CA ARG A 365 26.41 -9.15 11.21
C ARG A 365 27.47 -8.36 10.44
N GLN A 366 27.32 -7.04 10.40
CA GLN A 366 28.40 -6.11 10.09
C GLN A 366 28.70 -5.23 11.30
N LYS A 367 29.88 -4.58 11.29
CA LYS A 367 30.19 -3.48 12.22
C LYS A 367 29.14 -2.38 11.98
N ARG A 368 28.05 -2.41 12.75
CA ARG A 368 27.08 -1.30 12.77
C ARG A 368 27.87 -0.01 12.95
N LEU A 369 27.55 1.02 12.18
CA LEU A 369 28.13 2.34 12.42
C LEU A 369 27.75 2.75 13.85
N LYS A 370 28.75 2.79 14.72
CA LYS A 370 28.60 3.19 16.13
C LYS A 370 29.06 4.64 16.25
N GLY A 371 28.32 5.43 17.01
CA GLY A 371 28.60 6.85 17.20
C GLY A 371 27.91 7.73 16.15
N ASN A 372 27.42 8.89 16.59
CA ASN A 372 26.71 9.83 15.72
C ASN A 372 27.63 10.38 14.63
N SER A 373 28.87 10.73 15.00
CA SER A 373 29.89 11.26 14.08
C SER A 373 30.17 10.32 12.91
N ASN A 374 30.32 9.02 13.15
CA ASN A 374 30.57 8.04 12.10
C ASN A 374 29.38 7.89 11.14
N ILE A 375 28.16 8.02 11.64
CA ILE A 375 26.95 8.01 10.80
C ILE A 375 26.85 9.31 10.00
N GLU A 376 27.12 10.44 10.62
CA GLU A 376 27.13 11.75 9.96
C GLU A 376 28.18 11.82 8.86
N GLN A 377 29.39 11.31 9.11
CA GLN A 377 30.44 11.22 8.10
C GLN A 377 30.03 10.32 6.94
N ALA A 378 29.52 9.11 7.20
CA ALA A 378 29.07 8.21 6.14
C ALA A 378 27.94 8.81 5.29
N ILE A 379 27.02 9.55 5.92
CA ILE A 379 25.95 10.27 5.22
C ILE A 379 26.51 11.44 4.41
N HIS A 380 27.46 12.18 4.96
CA HIS A 380 28.15 13.26 4.28
C HIS A 380 28.87 12.74 3.03
N ASP A 381 29.70 11.71 3.17
CA ASP A 381 30.43 11.09 2.05
C ASP A 381 29.48 10.55 0.98
N PHE A 382 28.36 9.96 1.39
CA PHE A 382 27.31 9.50 0.49
C PHE A 382 26.65 10.65 -0.28
N ARG A 383 26.31 11.76 0.40
CA ARG A 383 25.76 12.96 -0.24
C ARG A 383 26.76 13.62 -1.18
N VAL A 384 28.04 13.65 -0.82
CA VAL A 384 29.10 14.14 -1.70
C VAL A 384 29.16 13.28 -2.94
N LYS A 385 29.20 11.95 -2.81
CA LYS A 385 29.24 11.04 -3.97
C LYS A 385 28.04 11.19 -4.90
N ILE A 386 26.83 11.36 -4.35
CA ILE A 386 25.62 11.58 -5.17
C ILE A 386 25.63 13.00 -5.78
N GLY A 387 25.95 14.02 -4.99
CA GLY A 387 26.00 15.41 -5.46
C GLY A 387 27.17 15.70 -6.40
N GLU A 388 28.25 14.90 -6.37
CA GLU A 388 29.31 14.90 -7.38
C GLU A 388 28.84 14.20 -8.65
N ALA A 389 28.06 13.12 -8.55
CA ALA A 389 27.38 12.56 -9.72
C ALA A 389 26.38 13.55 -10.34
N GLU A 390 25.71 14.37 -9.53
CA GLU A 390 24.81 15.44 -10.02
C GLU A 390 25.60 16.65 -10.60
N ARG A 391 26.76 17.02 -10.02
CA ARG A 391 27.56 18.18 -10.47
C ARG A 391 28.54 17.91 -11.60
N THR A 392 29.12 16.71 -11.69
CA THR A 392 30.03 16.35 -12.80
C THR A 392 29.31 16.45 -14.13
N VAL A 393 27.99 16.38 -14.12
CA VAL A 393 27.14 16.46 -15.30
C VAL A 393 26.85 17.90 -15.72
N GLN A 394 26.72 18.84 -14.77
CA GLN A 394 26.60 20.28 -15.07
C GLN A 394 27.84 20.90 -15.75
N TRP A 395 29.03 20.27 -15.64
CA TRP A 395 30.25 20.76 -16.27
C TRP A 395 30.40 20.34 -17.75
N TRP A 396 29.56 19.45 -18.27
CA TRP A 396 29.56 19.09 -19.70
C TRP A 396 28.62 19.96 -20.54
N GLU A 397 27.87 20.86 -19.92
CA GLU A 397 26.91 21.77 -20.58
C GLU A 397 27.37 23.25 -20.62
N ALA A 398 28.64 23.51 -20.27
CA ALA A 398 29.33 24.78 -20.51
C ALA A 398 30.49 24.56 -21.49
#